data_AF-A0A6S7J5H6-F1
#
_entry.id   AF-A0A6S7J5H6-F1
#
_cell.length_a   1.000
_cell.length_b   1.000
_cell.length_c   1.000
_cell.angle_alpha   90.00
_cell.angle_beta   90.00
_cell.angle_gamma   90.00
#
_symmetry.space_group_name_H-M   'P 1'
#
loop_
_entity.id
_entity.type
_entity.pdbx_description
1 polymer ?
#
loop_
_entity_poly.entity_id
_entity_poly.type
_entity_poly.pdbx_seq_one_letter_code
_entity_poly.pdbx_strand_id
1 'polypeptide(L)'
;MEVKNLIRATVVLFLSDCTVRAAIPSFNDFDRAREEIMKRPEIVYDSTFCSEIASGEDKVACRLKDIPSIGFLVCKKAKYDETPCKDIIETELANFLKLRSENINVVTVDKKPVENIRCGATTDQMCSGFLEAWIDQTYGEFGHVRDHIAEGTVGQLVEKIIKFTRKDELQTTTSDLRKIVEYMQPSSKEHNYKQICDLQGFFLIDGGFLINDTPEINENIATKGVCWDGEPTTEQVLSGLKNMIDALNHAMH
;
A
#
# COMPACT_ATOMS: atom_id res chain seq x y z
N MET A 1 -63.59 15.19 -23.37
CA MET A 1 -62.31 15.12 -24.09
C MET A 1 -61.27 15.78 -23.18
N GLU A 2 -60.68 14.99 -22.29
CA GLU A 2 -59.67 15.44 -21.34
C GLU A 2 -58.31 15.50 -22.03
N VAL A 3 -57.61 16.62 -21.90
CA VAL A 3 -56.17 16.68 -22.16
C VAL A 3 -55.53 17.21 -20.87
N LYS A 4 -55.02 16.29 -20.06
CA LYS A 4 -54.22 16.58 -18.87
C LYS A 4 -52.82 16.97 -19.34
N ASN A 5 -52.47 18.25 -19.21
CA ASN A 5 -51.11 18.74 -19.41
C ASN A 5 -50.21 18.25 -18.27
N LEU A 6 -49.38 17.26 -18.59
CA LEU A 6 -48.32 16.74 -17.75
C LEU A 6 -47.09 17.67 -17.88
N ILE A 7 -46.97 18.66 -16.99
CA ILE A 7 -45.71 19.43 -16.87
C ILE A 7 -44.72 18.54 -16.13
N ARG A 8 -43.76 17.99 -16.89
CA ARG A 8 -42.59 17.26 -16.38
C ARG A 8 -41.78 18.19 -15.47
N ALA A 9 -41.68 17.85 -14.20
CA ALA A 9 -40.67 18.38 -13.31
C ALA A 9 -39.31 17.78 -13.73
N THR A 10 -38.46 18.59 -14.35
CA THR A 10 -37.04 18.26 -14.53
C THR A 10 -36.37 18.46 -13.18
N VAL A 11 -36.13 17.37 -12.44
CA VAL A 11 -35.24 17.38 -11.29
C VAL A 11 -33.82 17.45 -11.84
N VAL A 12 -33.23 18.65 -11.80
CA VAL A 12 -31.79 18.83 -12.01
C VAL A 12 -31.12 18.50 -10.68
N LEU A 13 -30.68 17.24 -10.54
CA LEU A 13 -29.75 16.84 -9.50
C LEU A 13 -28.38 17.46 -9.84
N PHE A 14 -28.09 18.60 -9.23
CA PHE A 14 -26.71 19.06 -9.09
C PHE A 14 -26.01 18.13 -8.10
N LEU A 15 -25.46 17.03 -8.60
CA LEU A 15 -24.43 16.27 -7.89
C LEU A 15 -23.15 17.09 -7.91
N SER A 16 -23.08 18.11 -7.05
CA SER A 16 -21.81 18.74 -6.67
C SER A 16 -21.14 17.89 -5.60
N ASP A 17 -20.83 16.63 -5.93
CA ASP A 17 -19.85 15.84 -5.21
C ASP A 17 -18.49 16.04 -5.90
N CYS A 18 -17.93 17.23 -5.69
CA CYS A 18 -16.51 17.47 -5.92
C CYS A 18 -15.74 17.21 -4.61
N THR A 19 -16.02 16.09 -3.95
CA THR A 19 -14.97 15.44 -3.17
C THR A 19 -14.15 14.69 -4.20
N VAL A 20 -13.00 15.26 -4.57
CA VAL A 20 -11.97 14.47 -5.24
C VAL A 20 -11.50 13.47 -4.19
N ARG A 21 -12.23 12.34 -4.07
CA ARG A 21 -11.71 11.14 -3.44
C ARG A 21 -10.40 10.87 -4.17
N ALA A 22 -9.35 10.51 -3.42
CA ALA A 22 -8.15 9.91 -4.00
C ALA A 22 -8.59 9.05 -5.18
N ALA A 23 -8.10 9.32 -6.40
CA ALA A 23 -8.59 8.61 -7.58
C ALA A 23 -8.21 7.14 -7.42
N ILE A 24 -9.08 6.36 -6.79
CA ILE A 24 -8.92 4.92 -6.62
C ILE A 24 -8.78 4.41 -8.04
N PRO A 25 -7.65 3.79 -8.40
CA PRO A 25 -7.45 3.35 -9.76
C PRO A 25 -8.58 2.42 -10.16
N SER A 26 -9.16 2.71 -11.31
CA SER A 26 -10.17 1.84 -11.88
C SER A 26 -9.51 0.57 -12.39
N PHE A 27 -10.27 -0.52 -12.52
CA PHE A 27 -9.76 -1.74 -13.17
C PHE A 27 -9.24 -1.44 -14.59
N ASN A 28 -9.88 -0.51 -15.29
CA ASN A 28 -9.45 -0.02 -16.60
C ASN A 28 -8.08 0.67 -16.56
N ASP A 29 -7.70 1.35 -15.47
CA ASP A 29 -6.39 1.97 -15.36
C ASP A 29 -5.27 0.92 -15.25
N PHE A 30 -5.51 -0.18 -14.53
CA PHE A 30 -4.57 -1.31 -14.48
C PHE A 30 -4.39 -1.97 -15.86
N ASP A 31 -5.48 -2.24 -16.57
CA ASP A 31 -5.41 -2.83 -17.91
C ASP A 31 -4.67 -1.92 -18.89
N ARG A 32 -5.00 -0.62 -18.91
CA ARG A 32 -4.31 0.37 -19.75
C ARG A 32 -2.83 0.49 -19.42
N ALA A 33 -2.48 0.51 -18.13
CA ALA A 33 -1.08 0.56 -17.67
C ALA A 33 -0.29 -0.64 -18.15
N ARG A 34 -0.86 -1.84 -18.01
CA ARG A 34 -0.26 -3.07 -18.50
C ARG A 34 -0.05 -3.02 -20.01
N GLU A 35 -1.05 -2.60 -20.78
CA GLU A 35 -0.92 -2.48 -22.24
C GLU A 35 0.21 -1.51 -22.63
N GLU A 36 0.32 -0.37 -21.98
CA GLU A 36 1.38 0.60 -22.28
C GLU A 36 2.78 0.08 -21.94
N ILE A 37 2.93 -0.63 -20.82
CA ILE A 37 4.20 -1.26 -20.44
C ILE A 37 4.58 -2.36 -21.44
N MET A 38 3.64 -3.25 -21.78
CA MET A 38 3.91 -4.40 -22.65
C MET A 38 4.24 -3.99 -24.10
N LYS A 39 3.82 -2.80 -24.55
CA LYS A 39 4.23 -2.23 -25.84
C LYS A 39 5.70 -1.80 -25.86
N ARG A 40 6.34 -1.64 -24.71
CA ARG A 40 7.68 -1.07 -24.55
C ARG A 40 8.52 -1.94 -23.59
N PRO A 41 8.85 -3.19 -23.92
CA PRO A 41 9.62 -4.05 -23.02
C PRO A 41 11.01 -3.48 -22.67
N GLU A 42 11.58 -2.62 -23.50
CA GLU A 42 12.83 -1.90 -23.24
C GLU A 42 12.62 -0.50 -22.60
N ILE A 43 11.73 -0.39 -21.61
CA ILE A 43 11.47 0.89 -20.92
C ILE A 43 12.75 1.53 -20.41
N VAL A 44 12.84 2.85 -20.62
CA VAL A 44 13.75 3.75 -19.91
C VAL A 44 12.92 4.46 -18.84
N TYR A 45 13.18 4.17 -17.58
CA TYR A 45 12.46 4.74 -16.43
C TYR A 45 12.94 6.16 -16.16
N ASP A 46 12.61 7.10 -17.04
CA ASP A 46 12.92 8.52 -16.92
C ASP A 46 11.62 9.36 -16.90
N SER A 47 11.77 10.69 -16.91
CA SER A 47 10.64 11.64 -16.90
C SER A 47 9.69 11.56 -18.13
N THR A 48 10.05 10.79 -19.17
CA THR A 48 9.21 10.55 -20.34
C THR A 48 8.24 9.40 -20.11
N PHE A 49 8.61 8.43 -19.28
CA PHE A 49 7.79 7.28 -18.93
C PHE A 49 7.15 7.41 -17.54
N CYS A 50 7.95 7.82 -16.55
CA CYS A 50 7.55 8.04 -15.18
C CYS A 50 7.31 9.54 -14.94
N SER A 51 6.24 9.88 -14.23
CA SER A 51 6.03 11.22 -13.68
C SER A 51 6.75 11.40 -12.35
N GLU A 52 6.95 10.32 -11.61
CA GLU A 52 7.65 10.25 -10.35
C GLU A 52 8.38 8.91 -10.25
N ILE A 53 9.56 8.92 -9.63
CA ILE A 53 10.38 7.73 -9.44
C ILE A 53 10.84 7.71 -7.99
N ALA A 54 10.45 6.66 -7.28
CA ALA A 54 11.02 6.30 -5.99
C ALA A 54 11.87 5.03 -6.15
N SER A 55 12.91 4.90 -5.33
CA SER A 55 13.83 3.77 -5.38
C SER A 55 13.93 3.17 -3.99
N GLY A 56 13.44 1.95 -3.83
CA GLY A 56 13.57 1.17 -2.58
C GLY A 56 14.90 0.43 -2.54
N GLU A 57 15.03 -0.65 -1.78
CA GLU A 57 16.22 -1.51 -1.83
C GLU A 57 16.27 -2.27 -3.15
N ASP A 58 15.26 -3.12 -3.39
CA ASP A 58 15.20 -4.01 -4.53
C ASP A 58 14.49 -3.43 -5.74
N LYS A 59 13.47 -2.59 -5.53
CA LYS A 59 12.58 -2.14 -6.60
C LYS A 59 12.72 -0.65 -6.91
N VAL A 60 12.39 -0.29 -8.14
CA VAL A 60 12.06 1.09 -8.54
C VAL A 60 10.54 1.17 -8.64
N ALA A 61 9.94 2.15 -7.98
CA ALA A 61 8.54 2.49 -8.11
C ALA A 61 8.40 3.66 -9.10
N CYS A 62 7.80 3.41 -10.25
CA CYS A 62 7.58 4.38 -11.31
C CYS A 62 6.09 4.77 -11.36
N ARG A 63 5.74 6.01 -11.03
CA ARG A 63 4.39 6.54 -11.28
C ARG A 63 4.21 6.76 -12.77
N LEU A 64 3.33 6.01 -13.43
CA LEU A 64 3.16 6.11 -14.88
C LEU A 64 2.68 7.51 -15.28
N LYS A 65 3.37 8.14 -16.24
CA LYS A 65 3.09 9.53 -16.63
C LYS A 65 1.70 9.72 -17.21
N ASP A 66 1.28 8.82 -18.10
CA ASP A 66 0.00 8.91 -18.80
C ASP A 66 -1.17 8.31 -17.99
N ILE A 67 -0.86 7.58 -16.92
CA ILE A 67 -1.83 6.92 -16.04
C ILE A 67 -1.38 7.13 -14.57
N PRO A 68 -1.46 8.38 -14.06
CA PRO A 68 -0.83 8.77 -12.80
C PRO A 68 -1.48 8.17 -11.54
N SER A 69 -2.58 7.41 -11.69
CA SER A 69 -3.19 6.60 -10.63
C SER A 69 -2.51 5.24 -10.45
N ILE A 70 -1.56 4.88 -11.31
CA ILE A 70 -0.87 3.58 -11.29
C ILE A 70 0.63 3.77 -11.07
N GLY A 71 1.15 3.03 -10.09
CA GLY A 71 2.57 2.76 -9.91
C GLY A 71 2.96 1.47 -10.59
N PHE A 72 4.15 1.45 -11.20
CA PHE A 72 4.80 0.25 -11.66
C PHE A 72 6.04 -0.03 -10.82
N LEU A 73 5.99 -1.09 -10.02
CA LEU A 73 7.11 -1.54 -9.19
C LEU A 73 7.87 -2.60 -9.97
N VAL A 74 9.12 -2.30 -10.31
CA VAL A 74 9.99 -3.17 -11.10
C VAL A 74 11.29 -3.45 -10.35
N CYS A 75 11.76 -4.69 -10.40
CA CYS A 75 13.07 -5.01 -9.85
C CYS A 75 14.19 -4.21 -10.55
N LYS A 76 15.15 -3.74 -9.76
CA LYS A 76 16.39 -3.14 -10.25
C LYS A 76 17.29 -4.12 -11.01
N LYS A 77 17.24 -5.41 -10.67
CA LYS A 77 18.10 -6.48 -11.23
C LYS A 77 17.29 -7.75 -11.46
N ALA A 78 17.73 -8.60 -12.38
CA ALA A 78 17.04 -9.86 -12.69
C ALA A 78 17.09 -10.89 -11.55
N LYS A 79 18.06 -10.74 -10.64
CA LYS A 79 18.34 -11.67 -9.55
C LYS A 79 18.96 -10.93 -8.36
N TYR A 80 18.58 -11.32 -7.15
CA TYR A 80 19.11 -10.84 -5.88
C TYR A 80 19.70 -12.05 -5.16
N ASP A 81 21.01 -12.05 -4.98
CA ASP A 81 21.78 -13.23 -4.59
C ASP A 81 21.46 -14.45 -5.47
N GLU A 82 20.81 -15.46 -4.87
CA GLU A 82 20.38 -16.68 -5.55
C GLU A 82 18.90 -16.68 -5.97
N THR A 83 18.14 -15.64 -5.61
CA THR A 83 16.69 -15.54 -5.83
C THR A 83 16.36 -14.77 -7.11
N PRO A 84 15.64 -15.37 -8.08
CA PRO A 84 15.11 -14.65 -9.23
C PRO A 84 14.17 -13.52 -8.81
N CYS A 85 14.26 -12.36 -9.47
CA CYS A 85 13.33 -11.24 -9.22
C CYS A 85 11.86 -11.65 -9.36
N LYS A 86 11.55 -12.55 -10.31
CA LYS A 86 10.19 -13.06 -10.51
C LYS A 86 9.62 -13.65 -9.23
N ASP A 87 10.41 -14.46 -8.53
CA ASP A 87 9.98 -15.14 -7.31
C ASP A 87 9.72 -14.14 -6.18
N ILE A 88 10.51 -13.06 -6.11
CA ILE A 88 10.29 -11.94 -5.17
C ILE A 88 8.95 -11.26 -5.43
N ILE A 89 8.68 -10.93 -6.70
CA ILE A 89 7.42 -10.28 -7.12
C ILE A 89 6.20 -11.18 -6.86
N GLU A 90 6.30 -12.47 -7.19
CA GLU A 90 5.22 -13.43 -6.95
C GLU A 90 4.93 -13.61 -5.46
N THR A 91 5.99 -13.64 -4.63
CA THR A 91 5.88 -13.73 -3.16
C THR A 91 5.17 -12.51 -2.59
N GLU A 92 5.58 -11.32 -3.00
CA GLU A 92 4.98 -10.08 -2.53
C GLU A 92 3.50 -9.96 -2.94
N LEU A 93 3.17 -10.27 -4.19
CA LEU A 93 1.77 -10.31 -4.64
C LEU A 93 0.95 -11.34 -3.85
N ALA A 94 1.52 -12.51 -3.54
CA ALA A 94 0.86 -13.51 -2.70
C ALA A 94 0.60 -12.97 -1.28
N ASN A 95 1.54 -12.24 -0.69
CA ASN A 95 1.38 -11.59 0.61
C ASN A 95 0.28 -10.53 0.59
N PHE A 96 0.23 -9.67 -0.43
CA PHE A 96 -0.86 -8.72 -0.64
C PHE A 96 -2.24 -9.40 -0.68
N LEU A 97 -2.35 -10.50 -1.43
CA LEU A 97 -3.60 -11.26 -1.55
C LEU A 97 -4.00 -11.92 -0.23
N LYS A 98 -3.02 -12.46 0.50
CA LYS A 98 -3.22 -13.08 1.80
C LYS A 98 -3.72 -12.08 2.83
N LEU A 99 -3.03 -10.96 3.01
CA LEU A 99 -3.45 -9.89 3.92
C LEU A 99 -4.87 -9.41 3.59
N ARG A 100 -5.17 -9.21 2.31
CA ARG A 100 -6.53 -8.83 1.87
C ARG A 100 -7.58 -9.88 2.23
N SER A 101 -7.25 -11.18 2.10
CA SER A 101 -8.15 -12.28 2.48
C SER A 101 -8.42 -12.34 3.99
N GLU A 102 -7.49 -11.82 4.78
CA GLU A 102 -7.55 -11.68 6.24
C GLU A 102 -8.15 -10.34 6.68
N ASN A 103 -8.81 -9.61 5.75
CA ASN A 103 -9.43 -8.31 5.99
C ASN A 103 -8.46 -7.21 6.47
N ILE A 104 -7.18 -7.35 6.09
CA ILE A 104 -6.17 -6.30 6.27
C ILE A 104 -6.15 -5.40 5.03
N ASN A 105 -6.21 -4.10 5.28
CA ASN A 105 -6.19 -3.10 4.22
C ASN A 105 -4.77 -2.97 3.65
N VAL A 106 -4.70 -3.15 2.34
CA VAL A 106 -3.47 -3.08 1.56
C VAL A 106 -3.71 -2.21 0.33
N VAL A 107 -2.65 -1.62 -0.21
CA VAL A 107 -2.71 -0.94 -1.52
C VAL A 107 -3.32 -1.89 -2.57
N THR A 108 -4.11 -1.32 -3.49
CA THR A 108 -4.70 -2.12 -4.56
C THR A 108 -3.61 -2.49 -5.56
N VAL A 109 -3.52 -3.77 -5.91
CA VAL A 109 -2.50 -4.29 -6.83
C VAL A 109 -3.16 -5.06 -7.97
N ASP A 110 -2.56 -5.01 -9.16
CA ASP A 110 -2.84 -5.98 -10.20
C ASP A 110 -2.25 -7.33 -9.77
N LYS A 111 -3.09 -8.36 -9.78
CA LYS A 111 -2.70 -9.71 -9.34
C LYS A 111 -1.75 -10.41 -10.30
N LYS A 112 -1.61 -9.89 -11.52
CA LYS A 112 -0.75 -10.47 -12.55
C LYS A 112 0.62 -9.79 -12.49
N PRO A 113 1.72 -10.54 -12.39
CA PRO A 113 3.04 -9.97 -12.66
C PRO A 113 3.13 -9.38 -14.07
N VAL A 114 4.03 -8.43 -14.25
CA VAL A 114 4.50 -7.93 -15.54
C VAL A 114 5.90 -8.52 -15.75
N GLU A 115 6.10 -9.27 -16.82
CA GLU A 115 7.35 -10.00 -17.08
C GLU A 115 8.01 -9.52 -18.37
N ASN A 116 9.29 -9.86 -18.56
CA ASN A 116 10.07 -9.59 -19.76
C ASN A 116 10.19 -8.09 -20.07
N ILE A 117 10.38 -7.29 -19.02
CA ILE A 117 10.55 -5.84 -19.08
C ILE A 117 11.94 -5.47 -18.55
N ARG A 118 12.56 -4.42 -19.09
CA ARG A 118 13.90 -3.98 -18.68
C ARG A 118 13.95 -3.72 -17.18
N CYS A 119 15.00 -4.17 -16.53
CA CYS A 119 15.22 -3.92 -15.11
C CYS A 119 15.38 -2.42 -14.82
N GLY A 120 14.99 -1.99 -13.62
CA GLY A 120 15.00 -0.58 -13.21
C GLY A 120 16.40 0.05 -13.10
N ALA A 121 17.45 -0.75 -12.95
CA ALA A 121 18.83 -0.27 -12.85
C ALA A 121 19.78 -0.90 -13.88
N THR A 122 19.58 -2.18 -14.24
CA THR A 122 20.40 -2.86 -15.25
C THR A 122 19.72 -2.81 -16.62
N THR A 123 20.36 -2.14 -17.58
CA THR A 123 19.76 -1.93 -18.91
C THR A 123 19.89 -3.12 -19.86
N ASP A 124 20.73 -4.10 -19.53
CA ASP A 124 21.02 -5.29 -20.33
C ASP A 124 20.23 -6.53 -19.89
N GLN A 125 19.41 -6.41 -18.84
CA GLN A 125 18.65 -7.51 -18.27
C GLN A 125 17.15 -7.27 -18.31
N MET A 126 16.41 -8.38 -18.38
CA MET A 126 14.96 -8.38 -18.25
C MET A 126 14.57 -8.85 -16.84
N CYS A 127 13.55 -8.21 -16.31
CA CYS A 127 13.04 -8.32 -14.96
C CYS A 127 11.53 -8.60 -14.97
N SER A 128 11.01 -8.74 -13.75
CA SER A 128 9.58 -8.72 -13.47
C SER A 128 9.23 -7.52 -12.60
N GLY A 129 7.95 -7.19 -12.57
CA GLY A 129 7.37 -6.16 -11.73
C GLY A 129 5.88 -6.40 -11.53
N PHE A 130 5.21 -5.50 -10.82
CA PHE A 130 3.75 -5.50 -10.69
C PHE A 130 3.20 -4.08 -10.64
N LEU A 131 1.89 -3.96 -10.87
CA LEU A 131 1.19 -2.68 -10.85
C LEU A 131 0.48 -2.51 -9.52
N GLU A 132 0.55 -1.31 -8.97
CA GLU A 132 -0.18 -0.92 -7.77
C GLU A 132 -0.87 0.43 -7.92
N ALA A 133 -1.82 0.70 -7.02
CA ALA A 133 -2.42 2.01 -6.90
C ALA A 133 -1.39 3.01 -6.42
N TRP A 134 -1.17 4.07 -7.20
CA TRP A 134 -0.35 5.18 -6.76
C TRP A 134 -1.14 6.07 -5.80
N ILE A 135 -0.68 6.18 -4.56
CA ILE A 135 -1.29 7.06 -3.56
C ILE A 135 -0.56 8.40 -3.60
N ASP A 136 -1.25 9.43 -4.07
CA ASP A 136 -0.71 10.79 -4.12
C ASP A 136 -0.56 11.37 -2.71
N GLN A 137 0.48 12.19 -2.49
CA GLN A 137 0.77 12.82 -1.20
C GLN A 137 -0.36 13.73 -0.70
N THR A 138 -1.23 14.20 -1.61
CA THR A 138 -2.44 14.93 -1.23
C THR A 138 -3.50 14.07 -0.54
N TYR A 139 -3.42 12.74 -0.67
CA TYR A 139 -4.40 11.79 -0.13
C TYR A 139 -3.81 10.79 0.87
N GLY A 140 -2.51 10.52 0.82
CA GLY A 140 -1.85 9.60 1.73
C GLY A 140 -0.47 10.08 2.14
N GLU A 141 -0.19 9.94 3.44
CA GLU A 141 1.12 10.16 4.02
C GLU A 141 1.82 8.82 4.22
N PHE A 142 2.98 8.64 3.60
CA PHE A 142 3.73 7.40 3.74
C PHE A 142 4.42 7.32 5.12
N GLY A 143 4.43 6.12 5.70
CA GLY A 143 5.06 5.87 6.99
C GLY A 143 5.63 4.45 7.11
N HIS A 144 6.89 4.37 7.54
CA HIS A 144 7.59 3.14 7.92
C HIS A 144 7.31 2.81 9.38
N VAL A 145 6.23 2.08 9.66
CA VAL A 145 5.76 1.89 11.05
C VAL A 145 6.80 1.14 11.88
N ARG A 146 7.43 0.10 11.31
CA ARG A 146 8.46 -0.68 12.01
C ARG A 146 9.72 0.13 12.31
N ASP A 147 10.19 0.95 11.38
CA ASP A 147 11.36 1.80 11.58
C ASP A 147 11.10 2.76 12.75
N HIS A 148 9.92 3.40 12.77
CA HIS A 148 9.54 4.27 13.88
C HIS A 148 9.46 3.53 15.23
N ILE A 149 9.11 2.24 15.24
CA ILE A 149 9.13 1.40 16.45
C ILE A 149 10.56 1.07 16.85
N ALA A 150 11.41 0.68 15.90
CA ALA A 150 12.81 0.34 16.12
C ALA A 150 13.60 1.52 16.68
N GLU A 151 13.35 2.71 16.13
CA GLU A 151 14.02 3.97 16.48
C GLU A 151 13.41 4.66 17.71
N GLY A 152 12.28 4.17 18.23
CA GLY A 152 11.57 4.82 19.34
C GLY A 152 10.93 6.16 18.96
N THR A 153 10.67 6.39 17.67
CA THR A 153 10.13 7.63 17.10
C THR A 153 8.63 7.54 16.78
N VAL A 154 7.93 6.51 17.27
CA VAL A 154 6.47 6.31 17.12
C VAL A 154 5.65 7.58 17.39
N GLY A 155 6.00 8.36 18.41
CA GLY A 155 5.29 9.61 18.73
C GLY A 155 5.34 10.64 17.59
N GLN A 156 6.46 10.72 16.86
CA GLN A 156 6.61 11.61 15.70
C GLN A 156 5.71 11.17 14.55
N LEU A 157 5.63 9.86 14.29
CA LEU A 157 4.72 9.30 13.29
C LEU A 157 3.26 9.61 13.65
N VAL A 158 2.87 9.42 14.92
CA VAL A 158 1.52 9.74 15.40
C VAL A 158 1.20 11.22 15.20
N GLU A 159 2.10 12.14 15.57
CA GLU A 159 1.89 13.56 15.33
C GLU A 159 1.71 13.89 13.85
N LYS A 160 2.49 13.24 12.98
CA LYS A 160 2.38 13.41 11.53
C LYS A 160 1.01 12.96 11.02
N ILE A 161 0.53 11.80 11.48
CA ILE A 161 -0.81 11.28 11.15
C ILE A 161 -1.91 12.23 11.63
N ILE A 162 -1.84 12.72 12.87
CA ILE A 162 -2.85 13.65 13.43
C ILE A 162 -2.90 14.95 12.64
N LYS A 163 -1.75 15.44 12.15
CA LYS A 163 -1.67 16.67 11.35
C LYS A 163 -2.23 16.47 9.93
N PHE A 164 -2.10 15.27 9.38
CA PHE A 164 -2.48 14.95 8.01
C PHE A 164 -3.95 14.50 7.88
N THR A 165 -4.35 13.52 8.69
CA THR A 165 -5.68 12.89 8.64
C THR A 165 -6.74 13.78 9.30
N ARG A 166 -7.93 13.86 8.69
CA ARG A 166 -9.05 14.58 9.30
C ARG A 166 -9.41 14.00 10.66
N LYS A 167 -9.66 14.85 11.66
CA LYS A 167 -9.87 14.44 13.05
C LYS A 167 -11.01 13.42 13.22
N ASP A 168 -12.10 13.60 12.50
CA ASP A 168 -13.28 12.70 12.51
C ASP A 168 -13.03 11.34 11.82
N GLU A 169 -11.96 11.23 11.04
CA GLU A 169 -11.60 10.02 10.30
C GLU A 169 -10.50 9.18 10.99
N LEU A 170 -9.87 9.70 12.05
CA LEU A 170 -8.84 8.99 12.81
C LEU A 170 -9.36 7.65 13.38
N GLN A 171 -10.67 7.53 13.61
CA GLN A 171 -11.29 6.27 14.03
C GLN A 171 -11.10 5.17 12.98
N THR A 172 -11.15 5.49 11.70
CA THR A 172 -10.92 4.54 10.61
C THR A 172 -9.47 4.06 10.63
N THR A 173 -8.51 4.96 10.81
CA THR A 173 -7.09 4.61 10.95
C THR A 173 -6.84 3.69 12.15
N THR A 174 -7.38 4.04 13.33
CA THR A 174 -7.22 3.18 14.51
C THR A 174 -7.89 1.82 14.32
N SER A 175 -9.03 1.75 13.64
CA SER A 175 -9.69 0.48 13.34
C SER A 175 -8.82 -0.43 12.47
N ASP A 176 -8.13 0.11 11.46
CA ASP A 176 -7.27 -0.69 10.60
C ASP A 176 -6.01 -1.16 11.32
N LEU A 177 -5.39 -0.30 12.13
CA LEU A 177 -4.26 -0.69 12.98
C LEU A 177 -4.66 -1.79 13.98
N ARG A 178 -5.88 -1.75 14.54
CA ARG A 178 -6.39 -2.82 15.42
C ARG A 178 -6.52 -4.15 14.69
N LYS A 179 -7.03 -4.18 13.46
CA LYS A 179 -7.10 -5.41 12.66
C LYS A 179 -5.71 -6.01 12.44
N ILE A 180 -4.69 -5.18 12.20
CA ILE A 180 -3.30 -5.64 12.07
C ILE A 180 -2.80 -6.26 13.37
N VAL A 181 -3.04 -5.60 14.51
CA VAL A 181 -2.71 -6.15 15.84
C VAL A 181 -3.39 -7.50 16.06
N GLU A 182 -4.69 -7.61 15.76
CA GLU A 182 -5.46 -8.85 15.89
C GLU A 182 -4.92 -9.96 14.99
N TYR A 183 -4.57 -9.64 13.74
CA TYR A 183 -3.98 -10.59 12.78
C TYR A 183 -2.62 -11.12 13.24
N MET A 184 -1.80 -10.26 13.85
CA MET A 184 -0.45 -10.63 14.33
C MET A 184 -0.48 -11.40 15.65
N GLN A 185 -1.58 -11.33 16.41
CA GLN A 185 -1.75 -12.08 17.63
C GLN A 185 -2.12 -13.54 17.37
N PRO A 186 -1.67 -14.48 18.22
CA PRO A 186 -2.08 -15.88 18.12
C PRO A 186 -3.60 -15.99 18.28
N SER A 187 -4.23 -16.81 17.43
CA SER A 187 -5.62 -17.20 17.64
C SER A 187 -5.73 -18.08 18.89
N SER A 188 -6.95 -18.30 19.41
CA SER A 188 -7.17 -19.21 20.54
C SER A 188 -6.74 -20.67 20.28
N LYS A 189 -6.44 -21.02 19.02
CA LYS A 189 -6.05 -22.37 18.57
C LYS A 189 -4.57 -22.48 18.20
N GLU A 190 -3.86 -21.35 18.11
CA GLU A 190 -2.45 -21.28 17.73
C GLU A 190 -1.64 -20.67 18.88
N HIS A 191 -0.39 -21.09 19.04
CA HIS A 191 0.47 -20.55 20.10
C HIS A 191 1.51 -19.56 19.58
N ASN A 192 1.60 -19.41 18.27
CA ASN A 192 2.64 -18.63 17.61
C ASN A 192 2.04 -17.38 16.99
N TYR A 193 2.85 -16.32 16.98
CA TYR A 193 2.47 -15.03 16.45
C TYR A 193 2.72 -14.98 14.95
N LYS A 194 2.11 -13.98 14.30
CA LYS A 194 2.45 -13.58 12.94
C LYS A 194 3.16 -12.23 12.96
N GLN A 195 4.05 -12.00 12.00
CA GLN A 195 4.67 -10.70 11.78
C GLN A 195 4.63 -10.33 10.30
N ILE A 196 4.13 -9.13 10.02
CA ILE A 196 4.35 -8.44 8.74
C ILE A 196 5.73 -7.79 8.85
N CYS A 197 6.66 -8.25 8.02
CA CYS A 197 8.08 -7.97 8.21
C CYS A 197 8.50 -6.59 7.70
N ASP A 198 7.79 -6.07 6.71
CA ASP A 198 7.88 -4.67 6.31
C ASP A 198 6.51 -4.02 6.48
N LEU A 199 6.25 -3.48 7.67
CA LEU A 199 4.99 -2.81 7.97
C LEU A 199 5.14 -1.32 7.67
N GLN A 200 4.99 -1.01 6.39
CA GLN A 200 4.98 0.35 5.87
C GLN A 200 3.73 0.56 5.01
N GLY A 201 3.40 1.81 4.73
CA GLY A 201 2.18 2.09 3.97
C GLY A 201 1.72 3.54 4.05
N PHE A 202 0.49 3.78 3.63
CA PHE A 202 -0.10 5.11 3.54
C PHE A 202 -1.18 5.31 4.60
N PHE A 203 -1.00 6.34 5.43
CA PHE A 203 -2.05 6.88 6.29
C PHE A 203 -2.87 7.89 5.49
N LEU A 204 -4.19 7.68 5.38
CA LEU A 204 -5.01 8.46 4.46
C LEU A 204 -5.59 9.72 5.10
N ILE A 205 -5.82 10.75 4.28
CA ILE A 205 -6.46 12.00 4.72
C ILE A 205 -7.89 11.76 5.22
N ASP A 206 -8.59 10.83 4.56
CA ASP A 206 -9.94 10.36 4.89
C ASP A 206 -9.93 9.21 5.91
N GLY A 207 -8.80 8.97 6.58
CA GLY A 207 -8.64 7.89 7.55
C GLY A 207 -8.42 6.51 6.92
N GLY A 208 -7.94 5.59 7.76
CA GLY A 208 -7.48 4.27 7.34
C GLY A 208 -5.95 4.19 7.21
N PHE A 209 -5.47 2.96 7.02
CA PHE A 209 -4.08 2.66 6.73
C PHE A 209 -3.99 1.58 5.65
N LEU A 210 -3.28 1.86 4.56
CA LEU A 210 -3.05 0.92 3.47
C LEU A 210 -1.62 0.41 3.56
N ILE A 211 -1.44 -0.86 3.93
CA ILE A 211 -0.11 -1.50 3.89
C ILE A 211 0.38 -1.50 2.44
N ASN A 212 1.64 -1.11 2.26
CA ASN A 212 2.37 -1.19 1.00
C ASN A 212 3.64 -2.02 1.17
N ASP A 213 4.15 -2.57 0.07
CA ASP A 213 5.46 -3.24 -0.03
C ASP A 213 5.68 -4.28 1.09
N THR A 214 5.07 -5.47 0.93
CA THR A 214 5.11 -6.55 1.92
C THR A 214 5.88 -7.77 1.39
N PRO A 215 7.22 -7.77 1.46
CA PRO A 215 8.05 -8.85 0.92
C PRO A 215 7.90 -10.15 1.71
N GLU A 216 7.63 -10.07 3.02
CA GLU A 216 7.59 -11.25 3.89
C GLU A 216 6.52 -11.13 4.99
N ILE A 217 5.87 -12.28 5.27
CA ILE A 217 4.99 -12.48 6.42
C ILE A 217 5.45 -13.75 7.14
N ASN A 218 5.97 -13.59 8.35
CA ASN A 218 6.34 -14.69 9.22
C ASN A 218 5.12 -15.19 10.00
N GLU A 219 4.66 -16.42 9.74
CA GLU A 219 3.43 -16.95 10.36
C GLU A 219 3.65 -17.78 11.62
N ASN A 220 4.91 -18.03 11.96
CA ASN A 220 5.27 -18.90 13.06
C ASN A 220 6.43 -18.30 13.83
N ILE A 221 6.20 -17.12 14.40
CA ILE A 221 7.22 -16.37 15.11
C ILE A 221 6.96 -16.34 16.62
N ALA A 222 8.03 -16.47 17.39
CA ALA A 222 7.97 -16.35 18.84
C ALA A 222 7.77 -14.88 19.25
N THR A 223 7.28 -14.64 20.46
CA THR A 223 7.11 -13.28 21.02
C THR A 223 8.39 -12.43 20.95
N LYS A 224 9.56 -13.05 21.15
CA LYS A 224 10.89 -12.42 21.04
C LYS A 224 11.55 -12.59 19.67
N GLY A 225 10.85 -13.19 18.71
CA GLY A 225 11.33 -13.33 17.35
C GLY A 225 11.30 -11.99 16.61
N VAL A 226 12.20 -11.86 15.64
CA VAL A 226 12.35 -10.72 14.72
C VAL A 226 12.22 -11.23 13.29
N CYS A 227 11.89 -10.36 12.33
CA CYS A 227 11.93 -10.76 10.92
C CYS A 227 13.36 -10.81 10.41
N TRP A 228 14.15 -9.76 10.67
CA TRP A 228 15.57 -9.71 10.32
C TRP A 228 16.44 -9.24 11.49
N ASP A 229 17.74 -9.51 11.41
CA ASP A 229 18.69 -9.15 12.46
C ASP A 229 18.72 -7.63 12.68
N GLY A 230 18.58 -7.21 13.94
CA GLY A 230 18.55 -5.78 14.32
C GLY A 230 17.16 -5.14 14.30
N GLU A 231 16.13 -5.87 13.88
CA GLU A 231 14.75 -5.38 13.88
C GLU A 231 14.02 -5.51 15.22
N PRO A 232 12.91 -4.77 15.41
CA PRO A 232 12.07 -4.93 16.60
C PRO A 232 11.45 -6.32 16.71
N THR A 233 11.41 -6.84 17.93
CA THR A 233 10.74 -8.10 18.25
C THR A 233 9.23 -8.01 18.02
N THR A 234 8.57 -9.16 17.88
CA THR A 234 7.12 -9.25 17.75
C THR A 234 6.38 -8.52 18.87
N GLU A 235 6.83 -8.66 20.12
CA GLU A 235 6.30 -7.91 21.26
C GLU A 235 6.44 -6.40 21.10
N GLN A 236 7.60 -5.92 20.65
CA GLN A 236 7.84 -4.48 20.44
C GLN A 236 6.95 -3.91 19.33
N VAL A 237 6.77 -4.66 18.23
CA VAL A 237 5.88 -4.22 17.13
C VAL A 237 4.44 -4.12 17.60
N LEU A 238 3.94 -5.16 18.30
CA LEU A 238 2.57 -5.15 18.84
C LEU A 238 2.36 -4.03 19.88
N SER A 239 3.35 -3.78 20.73
CA SER A 239 3.33 -2.70 21.71
C SER A 239 3.33 -1.33 21.03
N GLY A 240 4.18 -1.13 20.02
CA GLY A 240 4.24 0.09 19.23
C GLY A 240 2.92 0.40 18.55
N LEU A 241 2.30 -0.58 17.89
CA LEU A 241 0.98 -0.43 17.27
C LEU A 241 -0.12 -0.06 18.29
N LYS A 242 -0.13 -0.71 19.46
CA LYS A 242 -1.08 -0.38 20.54
C LYS A 242 -0.89 1.05 21.04
N ASN A 243 0.35 1.47 21.25
CA ASN A 243 0.67 2.85 21.65
C ASN A 243 0.21 3.87 20.61
N MET A 244 0.37 3.56 19.31
CA MET A 244 -0.16 4.40 18.23
C MET A 244 -1.68 4.50 18.31
N ILE A 245 -2.37 3.36 18.45
CA ILE A 245 -3.83 3.31 18.55
C ILE A 245 -4.32 4.16 19.73
N ASP A 246 -3.71 4.02 20.91
CA ASP A 246 -4.10 4.77 22.10
C ASP A 246 -3.87 6.27 21.94
N ALA A 247 -2.73 6.68 21.37
CA ALA A 247 -2.43 8.08 21.14
C ALA A 247 -3.36 8.72 20.10
N LEU A 248 -3.70 8.00 19.03
CA LEU A 248 -4.68 8.46 18.03
C LEU A 248 -6.09 8.54 18.63
N ASN A 249 -6.49 7.58 19.48
CA ASN A 249 -7.75 7.65 20.22
C ASN A 249 -7.81 8.88 21.12
N HIS A 250 -6.72 9.20 21.81
CA HIS A 250 -6.66 10.39 22.66
C HIS A 250 -6.82 11.69 21.86
N ALA A 251 -6.25 11.76 20.66
CA ALA A 251 -6.36 12.93 19.79
C ALA A 251 -7.77 13.17 19.22
N MET A 252 -8.63 12.15 19.20
CA MET A 252 -10.03 12.28 18.79
C MET A 252 -10.90 12.99 19.84
N HIS A 253 -10.51 12.94 21.11
CA HIS A 253 -11.19 13.61 22.21
C HIS A 253 -10.70 15.04 22.43
#